data_AF-A0A0D3JWP6-F1
#
_entry.id   AF-A0A0D3JWP6-F1
#
_cell.length_a   1.000
_cell.length_b   1.000
_cell.length_c   1.000
_cell.angle_alpha   90.00
_cell.angle_beta   90.00
_cell.angle_gamma   90.00
#
_symmetry.space_group_name_H-M   'P 1'
#
loop_
_entity.id
_entity.type
_entity.pdbx_description
1 polymer ?
#
loop_
_entity_poly.entity_id
_entity_poly.type
_entity_poly.pdbx_seq_one_letter_code
_entity_poly.pdbx_strand_id
1 'polypeptide(L)'
;MTRVTPFTHYFGCQLLHELEAHKQVNASYALAAPMLYESKADGSLAAHATQTNLRLVKDGSPQGMTVHHDHSLRRALNRGQDFQEGPQTEFIEDHGFLIESDKISTVIDPRASFTLEYLDMIMTIRAKGWKVLFVPTARLEFRITEFSWRDIPYFMYKRSEATAHGTRDYLKAKWRANFPNTGFWTYIKYTIVEQHVYDAHYLSPLAWKDQAALAFGFFQMAGYNRYSLTPKRAKPPADFLEVLQRLDRRWAPPSATLCSRQLARPAVSETRPAYVSHLDEILPYGQGSGVEADFTHEYLPFAVARLTVPSCDVLPAATEAVCGVLVERTDGCDCWVNMPTFKSNSLFVRAMSLFAAAIKAPPRLQRGRRRLHRLLLLPALGAAPPLPGRARRHPRGAGRARRPRRLLSTAAGHVTARHGRVC
;
A
#
# COMPACT_ATOMS: atom_id res chain seq x y z
N MET A 1 37.58 -18.72 -2.10
CA MET A 1 36.64 -19.33 -1.13
C MET A 1 35.76 -18.23 -0.54
N THR A 2 34.58 -18.02 -1.09
CA THR A 2 33.59 -17.07 -0.57
C THR A 2 32.86 -17.76 0.58
N ARG A 3 33.09 -17.32 1.82
CA ARG A 3 32.28 -17.75 2.97
C ARG A 3 30.85 -17.26 2.75
N VAL A 4 29.96 -18.17 2.41
CA VAL A 4 28.52 -17.95 2.54
C VAL A 4 28.21 -18.15 4.02
N THR A 5 28.08 -17.06 4.76
CA THR A 5 27.62 -17.11 6.15
C THR A 5 26.16 -17.57 6.15
N PRO A 6 25.81 -18.65 6.87
CA PRO A 6 24.43 -19.10 6.96
C PRO A 6 23.60 -18.10 7.76
N PHE A 7 22.41 -17.76 7.24
CA PHE A 7 21.42 -16.88 7.86
C PHE A 7 20.99 -17.43 9.23
N THR A 8 21.56 -16.89 10.30
CA THR A 8 21.33 -17.35 11.68
C THR A 8 20.73 -16.27 12.59
N HIS A 9 20.56 -15.04 12.12
CA HIS A 9 19.99 -13.95 12.90
C HIS A 9 18.58 -13.60 12.43
N TYR A 10 17.67 -13.43 13.39
CA TYR A 10 16.35 -12.83 13.15
C TYR A 10 16.56 -11.42 12.59
N PHE A 11 15.77 -11.03 11.59
CA PHE A 11 15.84 -9.72 10.92
C PHE A 11 16.01 -8.53 11.89
N GLY A 12 15.21 -8.51 12.96
CA GLY A 12 15.29 -7.46 13.98
C GLY A 12 16.60 -7.46 14.77
N CYS A 13 17.18 -8.64 15.04
CA CYS A 13 18.48 -8.73 15.72
C CYS A 13 19.60 -8.19 14.84
N GLN A 14 19.53 -8.40 13.52
CA GLN A 14 20.52 -7.85 12.60
C GLN A 14 20.44 -6.32 12.57
N LEU A 15 19.25 -5.75 12.44
CA LEU A 15 19.09 -4.30 12.52
C LEU A 15 19.60 -3.72 13.85
N LEU A 16 19.32 -4.39 14.97
CA LEU A 16 19.78 -3.94 16.29
C LEU A 16 21.30 -3.99 16.41
N HIS A 17 21.91 -5.12 16.06
CA HIS A 17 23.35 -5.33 16.16
C HIS A 17 24.13 -4.30 15.34
N GLU A 18 23.74 -4.10 14.07
CA GLU A 18 24.42 -3.13 13.20
C GLU A 18 24.21 -1.69 13.67
N LEU A 19 23.00 -1.36 14.18
CA LEU A 19 22.73 -0.05 14.74
C LEU A 19 23.61 0.23 15.97
N GLU A 20 23.72 -0.73 16.90
CA GLU A 20 24.57 -0.60 18.10
C GLU A 20 26.04 -0.44 17.73
N ALA A 21 26.55 -1.23 16.79
CA ALA A 21 27.92 -1.13 16.31
C ALA A 21 28.21 0.26 15.70
N HIS A 22 27.31 0.78 14.86
CA HIS A 22 27.47 2.11 14.26
C HIS A 22 27.32 3.24 15.27
N LYS A 23 26.50 3.08 16.31
CA LYS A 23 26.34 4.05 17.40
C LYS A 23 27.60 4.24 18.24
N GLN A 24 28.44 3.21 18.36
CA GLN A 24 29.73 3.32 19.05
C GLN A 24 30.68 4.31 18.34
N VAL A 25 30.54 4.45 17.01
CA VAL A 25 31.32 5.38 16.20
C VAL A 25 30.60 6.72 16.04
N ASN A 26 29.27 6.70 15.89
CA ASN A 26 28.47 7.89 15.71
C ASN A 26 27.10 7.76 16.39
N ALA A 27 26.96 8.39 17.55
CA ALA A 27 25.74 8.38 18.35
C ALA A 27 24.50 9.00 17.66
N SER A 28 24.66 9.68 16.51
CA SER A 28 23.52 10.21 15.74
C SER A 28 22.70 9.12 15.04
N TYR A 29 23.24 7.92 14.83
CA TYR A 29 22.43 6.81 14.32
C TYR A 29 21.36 6.45 15.35
N ALA A 30 20.10 6.65 14.97
CA ALA A 30 18.95 6.47 15.85
C ALA A 30 17.93 5.46 15.30
N LEU A 31 18.09 5.07 14.04
CA LEU A 31 17.21 4.18 13.31
C LEU A 31 18.04 3.28 12.41
N ALA A 32 17.55 2.07 12.15
CA ALA A 32 18.07 1.18 11.12
C ALA A 32 16.94 0.71 10.19
N ALA A 33 17.19 0.77 8.88
CA ALA A 33 16.24 0.39 7.85
C ALA A 33 16.82 -0.75 7.00
N PRO A 34 16.01 -1.73 6.62
CA PRO A 34 16.45 -2.88 5.84
C PRO A 34 16.42 -2.65 4.33
N MET A 35 16.94 -3.61 3.57
CA MET A 35 16.59 -3.75 2.16
C MET A 35 15.19 -4.36 2.02
N LEU A 36 14.32 -3.70 1.25
CA LEU A 36 12.99 -4.23 0.92
C LEU A 36 12.94 -4.94 -0.42
N TYR A 37 12.12 -5.98 -0.44
CA TYR A 37 11.69 -6.67 -1.64
C TYR A 37 10.18 -6.72 -1.70
N GLU A 38 9.61 -6.55 -2.88
CA GLU A 38 8.19 -6.74 -3.12
C GLU A 38 7.94 -8.05 -3.85
N SER A 39 6.98 -8.84 -3.34
CA SER A 39 6.45 -9.98 -4.09
C SER A 39 5.57 -9.49 -5.23
N LYS A 40 5.80 -10.01 -6.43
CA LYS A 40 4.94 -9.77 -7.60
C LYS A 40 3.94 -10.91 -7.77
N ALA A 41 2.89 -10.67 -8.55
CA ALA A 41 1.82 -11.65 -8.79
C ALA A 41 2.32 -12.98 -9.40
N ASP A 42 3.44 -12.94 -10.13
CA ASP A 42 4.12 -14.11 -10.70
C ASP A 42 5.03 -14.85 -9.69
N GLY A 43 5.03 -14.42 -8.41
CA GLY A 43 5.89 -14.96 -7.35
C GLY A 43 7.35 -14.50 -7.42
N SER A 44 7.71 -13.63 -8.36
CA SER A 44 9.05 -13.02 -8.41
C SER A 44 9.22 -11.99 -7.31
N LEU A 45 10.48 -11.74 -6.92
CA LEU A 45 10.85 -10.69 -5.97
C LEU A 45 11.62 -9.61 -6.71
N ALA A 46 11.19 -8.37 -6.54
CA ALA A 46 11.88 -7.18 -7.04
C ALA A 46 12.27 -6.29 -5.87
N ALA A 47 13.35 -5.51 -6.00
CA ALA A 47 13.62 -4.45 -5.04
C ALA A 47 12.42 -3.49 -4.99
N HIS A 48 12.05 -3.05 -3.78
CA HIS A 48 11.07 -1.98 -3.65
C HIS A 48 11.62 -0.71 -4.32
N ALA A 49 10.75 0.06 -4.97
CA ALA A 49 11.16 1.29 -5.63
C ALA A 49 11.57 2.30 -4.56
N THR A 50 12.85 2.69 -4.56
CA THR A 50 13.39 3.61 -3.56
C THR A 50 13.42 5.04 -4.10
N GLN A 51 12.98 5.98 -3.27
CA GLN A 51 13.10 7.41 -3.56
C GLN A 51 14.56 7.85 -3.40
N THR A 52 14.96 8.83 -4.21
CA THR A 52 16.32 9.39 -4.22
C THR A 52 16.29 10.89 -4.46
N ASN A 53 17.41 11.57 -4.20
CA ASN A 53 17.59 12.97 -4.56
C ASN A 53 16.53 13.89 -3.91
N LEU A 54 16.31 13.68 -2.62
CA LEU A 54 15.44 14.48 -1.78
C LEU A 54 16.03 15.90 -1.63
N ARG A 55 15.33 16.89 -2.16
CA ARG A 55 15.85 18.25 -2.33
C ARG A 55 14.76 19.31 -2.30
N LEU A 56 15.16 20.56 -2.15
CA LEU A 56 14.31 21.73 -2.39
C LEU A 56 14.48 22.22 -3.84
N VAL A 57 13.38 22.55 -4.47
CA VAL A 57 13.33 23.24 -5.76
C VAL A 57 12.59 24.55 -5.56
N LYS A 58 13.20 25.66 -5.97
CA LYS A 58 12.53 26.97 -5.93
C LYS A 58 11.47 27.04 -7.02
N ASP A 59 10.31 27.60 -6.69
CA ASP A 59 9.19 27.74 -7.61
C ASP A 59 8.46 29.07 -7.41
N GLY A 60 7.49 29.37 -8.28
CA GLY A 60 6.67 30.58 -8.21
C GLY A 60 5.45 30.47 -7.28
N SER A 61 5.37 29.44 -6.44
CA SER A 61 4.22 29.25 -5.54
C SER A 61 4.24 30.24 -4.37
N PRO A 62 3.15 30.36 -3.60
CA PRO A 62 3.14 31.17 -2.38
C PRO A 62 4.16 30.74 -1.31
N GLN A 63 4.62 29.48 -1.34
CA GLN A 63 5.67 28.97 -0.45
C GLN A 63 7.08 29.23 -1.00
N GLY A 64 7.21 29.52 -2.30
CA GLY A 64 8.47 29.78 -3.01
C GLY A 64 9.37 28.55 -3.21
N MET A 65 8.99 27.39 -2.69
CA MET A 65 9.76 26.15 -2.79
C MET A 65 8.89 24.89 -2.67
N THR A 66 9.30 23.84 -3.37
CA THR A 66 8.73 22.47 -3.31
C THR A 66 9.78 21.47 -2.87
N VAL A 67 9.39 20.51 -2.03
CA VAL A 67 10.19 19.31 -1.71
C VAL A 67 10.08 18.31 -2.85
N HIS A 68 11.17 17.99 -3.53
CA HIS A 68 11.20 17.01 -4.62
C HIS A 68 11.96 15.75 -4.20
N HIS A 69 11.55 14.62 -4.77
CA HIS A 69 12.32 13.38 -4.77
C HIS A 69 12.10 12.65 -6.10
N ASP A 70 13.07 11.86 -6.50
CA ASP A 70 13.06 11.07 -7.73
C ASP A 70 12.73 9.61 -7.42
N HIS A 71 12.17 8.89 -8.40
CA HIS A 71 12.10 7.43 -8.36
C HIS A 71 13.22 6.85 -9.23
N SER A 72 14.19 6.19 -8.62
CA SER A 72 15.32 5.64 -9.36
C SER A 72 14.96 4.31 -10.01
N LEU A 73 14.76 4.31 -11.33
CA LEU A 73 14.54 3.06 -12.10
C LEU A 73 15.71 2.08 -11.92
N ARG A 74 16.95 2.58 -11.88
CA ARG A 74 18.15 1.76 -11.61
C ARG A 74 18.09 1.07 -10.25
N ARG A 75 17.63 1.76 -9.21
CA ARG A 75 17.46 1.14 -7.87
C ARG A 75 16.25 0.21 -7.82
N ALA A 76 15.16 0.52 -8.52
CA ALA A 76 13.97 -0.35 -8.60
C ALA A 76 14.22 -1.66 -9.36
N LEU A 77 15.09 -1.65 -10.38
CA LEU A 77 15.48 -2.83 -11.15
C LEU A 77 16.64 -3.63 -10.52
N ASN A 78 17.05 -3.29 -9.29
CA ASN A 78 18.27 -3.79 -8.68
C ASN A 78 18.17 -5.24 -8.17
N ARG A 79 19.31 -5.95 -8.11
CA ARG A 79 19.45 -7.34 -7.65
C ARG A 79 19.93 -7.47 -6.19
N GLY A 80 20.05 -6.37 -5.45
CA GLY A 80 20.38 -6.34 -4.03
C GLY A 80 21.87 -6.43 -3.68
N GLN A 81 22.77 -6.60 -4.66
CA GLN A 81 24.23 -6.60 -4.44
C GLN A 81 24.86 -5.20 -4.59
N ASP A 82 24.11 -4.22 -5.12
CA ASP A 82 24.64 -2.89 -5.44
C ASP A 82 24.54 -1.91 -4.27
N PHE A 83 23.98 -2.35 -3.14
CA PHE A 83 23.75 -1.52 -1.98
C PHE A 83 24.83 -1.71 -0.92
N GLN A 84 25.41 -0.60 -0.48
CA GLN A 84 26.35 -0.56 0.62
C GLN A 84 25.63 -0.19 1.90
N GLU A 85 26.02 -0.83 3.00
CA GLU A 85 25.62 -0.41 4.33
C GLU A 85 26.16 0.98 4.63
N GLY A 86 25.37 1.81 5.30
CA GLY A 86 25.76 3.16 5.64
C GLY A 86 24.59 4.12 5.80
N PRO A 87 24.84 5.43 5.84
CA PRO A 87 23.79 6.42 6.00
C PRO A 87 22.74 6.33 4.89
N GLN A 88 21.47 6.18 5.27
CA GLN A 88 20.35 6.47 4.39
C GLN A 88 19.97 7.94 4.57
N THR A 89 20.26 8.75 3.56
CA THR A 89 19.92 10.17 3.58
C THR A 89 18.55 10.41 2.98
N GLU A 90 18.14 9.68 1.94
CA GLU A 90 17.11 10.14 1.00
C GLU A 90 15.67 9.86 1.44
N PHE A 91 15.43 8.73 2.11
CA PHE A 91 14.10 8.33 2.56
C PHE A 91 14.22 7.36 3.73
N ILE A 92 13.17 7.19 4.52
CA ILE A 92 13.06 6.07 5.44
C ILE A 92 11.94 5.16 4.96
N GLU A 93 12.24 3.88 4.86
CA GLU A 93 11.26 2.88 4.47
C GLU A 93 10.09 2.84 5.47
N ASP A 94 8.86 3.05 5.00
CA ASP A 94 7.66 3.10 5.86
C ASP A 94 7.12 1.70 6.21
N HIS A 95 7.50 0.67 5.46
CA HIS A 95 7.03 -0.70 5.69
C HIS A 95 7.77 -1.44 6.82
N GLY A 96 8.98 -1.02 7.18
CA GLY A 96 9.69 -1.64 8.29
C GLY A 96 11.05 -1.01 8.58
N PHE A 97 11.28 -0.70 9.85
CA PHE A 97 12.54 -0.17 10.37
C PHE A 97 12.62 -0.46 11.88
N LEU A 98 13.82 -0.34 12.45
CA LEU A 98 14.07 -0.37 13.88
C LEU A 98 14.38 1.04 14.36
N ILE A 99 13.77 1.45 15.48
CA ILE A 99 13.95 2.76 16.09
C ILE A 99 13.95 2.64 17.61
N GLU A 100 14.70 3.50 18.29
CA GLU A 100 14.65 3.63 19.74
C GLU A 100 13.27 4.12 20.21
N SER A 101 12.72 3.49 21.25
CA SER A 101 11.31 3.65 21.63
C SER A 101 10.94 5.09 22.03
N ASP A 102 11.85 5.80 22.68
CA ASP A 102 11.69 7.20 23.09
C ASP A 102 11.61 8.17 21.90
N LYS A 103 12.15 7.79 20.73
CA LYS A 103 12.16 8.62 19.51
C LYS A 103 10.90 8.45 18.65
N ILE A 104 10.13 7.39 18.86
CA ILE A 104 8.93 7.06 18.05
C ILE A 104 7.95 8.23 18.01
N SER A 105 7.65 8.82 19.17
CA SER A 105 6.69 9.93 19.28
C SER A 105 7.15 11.19 18.53
N THR A 106 8.45 11.36 18.32
CA THR A 106 9.03 12.47 17.56
C THR A 106 8.92 12.23 16.07
N VAL A 107 9.27 11.03 15.61
CA VAL A 107 9.37 10.69 14.16
C VAL A 107 8.01 10.38 13.54
N ILE A 108 7.14 9.67 14.25
CA ILE A 108 5.86 9.21 13.69
C ILE A 108 4.76 10.22 13.98
N ASP A 109 4.34 10.94 12.94
CA ASP A 109 3.23 11.89 12.97
C ASP A 109 1.95 11.29 12.38
N PRO A 110 0.92 10.99 13.18
CA PRO A 110 -0.32 10.42 12.69
C PRO A 110 -1.04 11.29 11.65
N ARG A 111 -0.82 12.61 11.66
CA ARG A 111 -1.41 13.55 10.68
C ARG A 111 -0.63 13.63 9.37
N ALA A 112 0.60 13.12 9.35
CA ALA A 112 1.41 12.94 8.15
C ALA A 112 1.23 11.54 7.51
N SER A 113 0.40 10.67 8.10
CA SER A 113 0.28 9.27 7.71
C SER A 113 -0.52 9.08 6.42
N PHE A 114 0.11 9.34 5.27
CA PHE A 114 -0.38 8.96 3.93
C PHE A 114 0.62 9.19 2.78
N THR A 115 1.15 8.12 2.17
CA THR A 115 2.02 8.09 0.96
C THR A 115 3.17 9.12 0.91
N LEU A 116 3.44 9.77 2.02
CA LEU A 116 4.33 10.92 2.23
C LEU A 116 4.87 10.93 3.67
N GLU A 117 4.44 10.01 4.52
CA GLU A 117 4.94 9.83 5.89
C GLU A 117 6.44 9.64 5.89
N TYR A 118 7.00 8.92 4.91
CA TYR A 118 8.43 8.71 4.80
C TYR A 118 9.20 10.02 4.59
N LEU A 119 8.62 11.01 3.89
CA LEU A 119 9.23 12.34 3.73
C LEU A 119 9.22 13.09 5.06
N ASP A 120 8.08 13.10 5.75
CA ASP A 120 7.98 13.73 7.07
C ASP A 120 8.95 13.12 8.08
N MET A 121 9.04 11.79 8.07
CA MET A 121 9.92 11.03 8.96
C MET A 121 11.39 11.32 8.65
N ILE A 122 11.84 11.21 7.40
CA ILE A 122 13.27 11.44 7.06
C ILE A 122 13.67 12.90 7.32
N MET A 123 12.78 13.86 7.02
CA MET A 123 13.02 15.28 7.31
C MET A 123 13.06 15.55 8.81
N THR A 124 12.16 14.96 9.60
CA THR A 124 12.16 15.07 11.07
C THR A 124 13.44 14.46 11.67
N ILE A 125 13.89 13.31 11.16
CA ILE A 125 15.14 12.66 11.57
C ILE A 125 16.33 13.60 11.32
N ARG A 126 16.43 14.19 10.12
CA ARG A 126 17.48 15.16 9.79
C ARG A 126 17.41 16.40 10.68
N ALA A 127 16.21 16.95 10.91
CA ALA A 127 15.99 18.12 11.77
C ALA A 127 16.41 17.90 13.23
N LYS A 128 16.37 16.65 13.71
CA LYS A 128 16.86 16.26 15.03
C LYS A 128 18.36 15.96 15.08
N GLY A 129 19.06 16.09 13.95
CA GLY A 129 20.47 15.71 13.82
C GLY A 129 20.69 14.19 13.89
N TRP A 130 19.64 13.40 13.65
CA TRP A 130 19.69 11.95 13.67
C TRP A 130 19.99 11.38 12.29
N LYS A 131 20.43 10.11 12.26
CA LYS A 131 20.73 9.36 11.04
C LYS A 131 19.99 8.04 11.02
N VAL A 132 19.63 7.62 9.81
CA VAL A 132 19.15 6.28 9.51
C VAL A 132 20.32 5.46 8.99
N LEU A 133 20.57 4.30 9.57
CA LEU A 133 21.49 3.31 9.05
C LEU A 133 20.74 2.41 8.06
N PHE A 134 21.19 2.34 6.82
CA PHE A 134 20.72 1.36 5.87
C PHE A 134 21.50 0.05 6.04
N VAL A 135 20.79 -1.04 6.33
CA VAL A 135 21.37 -2.36 6.59
C VAL A 135 20.89 -3.33 5.51
N PRO A 136 21.53 -3.38 4.33
CA PRO A 136 21.06 -4.18 3.19
C PRO A 136 21.17 -5.70 3.42
N THR A 137 21.92 -6.10 4.44
CA THR A 137 22.04 -7.47 4.90
C THR A 137 20.78 -7.94 5.63
N ALA A 138 20.07 -7.02 6.30
CA ALA A 138 18.72 -7.23 6.82
C ALA A 138 17.70 -7.04 5.69
N ARG A 139 16.90 -8.08 5.42
CA ARG A 139 15.98 -8.10 4.28
C ARG A 139 14.56 -8.32 4.74
N LEU A 140 13.64 -7.49 4.25
CA LEU A 140 12.21 -7.59 4.51
C LEU A 140 11.45 -7.77 3.20
N GLU A 141 10.53 -8.73 3.19
CA GLU A 141 9.66 -9.01 2.06
C GLU A 141 8.28 -8.39 2.31
N PHE A 142 7.86 -7.50 1.42
CA PHE A 142 6.51 -6.94 1.38
C PHE A 142 5.64 -7.77 0.41
N ARG A 143 4.62 -8.43 0.97
CA ARG A 143 3.74 -9.33 0.22
C ARG A 143 2.42 -8.69 -0.16
N ILE A 144 2.39 -8.03 -1.31
CA ILE A 144 1.18 -7.38 -1.84
C ILE A 144 0.07 -8.40 -2.16
N THR A 145 0.43 -9.65 -2.45
CA THR A 145 -0.52 -10.72 -2.81
C THR A 145 -1.27 -11.33 -1.63
N GLU A 146 -0.89 -11.03 -0.38
CA GLU A 146 -1.57 -11.53 0.82
C GLU A 146 -2.72 -10.59 1.29
N PHE A 147 -3.21 -9.72 0.41
CA PHE A 147 -4.23 -8.72 0.72
C PHE A 147 -5.63 -9.35 0.80
N SER A 148 -6.31 -9.16 1.94
CA SER A 148 -7.65 -9.72 2.19
C SER A 148 -8.75 -8.70 1.92
N TRP A 149 -9.99 -9.16 1.71
CA TRP A 149 -11.16 -8.28 1.64
C TRP A 149 -11.28 -7.42 2.92
N ARG A 150 -10.81 -7.93 4.07
CA ARG A 150 -10.82 -7.22 5.35
C ARG A 150 -9.95 -5.97 5.34
N ASP A 151 -8.92 -5.95 4.50
CA ASP A 151 -7.96 -4.85 4.41
C ASP A 151 -8.45 -3.75 3.46
N ILE A 152 -9.39 -4.07 2.56
CA ILE A 152 -9.95 -3.13 1.57
C ILE A 152 -10.47 -1.86 2.24
N PRO A 153 -11.41 -1.88 3.20
CA PRO A 153 -11.99 -0.65 3.71
C PRO A 153 -10.92 0.28 4.32
N TYR A 154 -9.98 -0.29 5.08
CA TYR A 154 -8.88 0.48 5.65
C TYR A 154 -7.96 1.07 4.57
N PHE A 155 -7.59 0.27 3.58
CA PHE A 155 -6.78 0.72 2.46
C PHE A 155 -7.48 1.84 1.66
N MET A 156 -8.79 1.70 1.40
CA MET A 156 -9.57 2.71 0.69
C MET A 156 -9.70 4.01 1.47
N TYR A 157 -9.89 3.92 2.79
CA TYR A 157 -9.89 5.07 3.68
C TYR A 157 -8.55 5.82 3.62
N LYS A 158 -7.44 5.09 3.83
CA LYS A 158 -6.11 5.69 3.84
C LYS A 158 -5.78 6.27 2.47
N ARG A 159 -6.18 5.61 1.38
CA ARG A 159 -5.96 6.02 -0.02
C ARG A 159 -7.08 6.89 -0.62
N SER A 160 -7.86 7.53 0.24
CA SER A 160 -8.90 8.46 -0.17
C SER A 160 -8.33 9.84 -0.49
N GLU A 161 -9.01 10.58 -1.37
CA GLU A 161 -8.62 11.97 -1.71
C GLU A 161 -8.61 12.87 -0.46
N ALA A 162 -9.55 12.66 0.46
CA ALA A 162 -9.62 13.45 1.69
C ALA A 162 -8.39 13.29 2.58
N THR A 163 -7.94 12.04 2.81
CA THR A 163 -6.71 11.76 3.55
C THR A 163 -5.50 12.31 2.81
N ALA A 164 -5.46 12.17 1.48
CA ALA A 164 -4.37 12.65 0.63
C ALA A 164 -4.15 14.15 0.73
N HIS A 165 -5.20 14.93 0.46
CA HIS A 165 -5.16 16.39 0.56
C HIS A 165 -4.87 16.83 1.99
N GLY A 166 -5.50 16.19 2.98
CA GLY A 166 -5.30 16.51 4.39
C GLY A 166 -3.84 16.36 4.83
N THR A 167 -3.19 15.25 4.46
CA THR A 167 -1.76 15.03 4.74
C THR A 167 -0.88 16.03 4.00
N ARG A 168 -1.12 16.27 2.71
CA ARG A 168 -0.33 17.26 1.95
C ARG A 168 -0.46 18.66 2.55
N ASP A 169 -1.68 19.11 2.83
CA ASP A 169 -1.93 20.44 3.40
C ASP A 169 -1.31 20.57 4.80
N TYR A 170 -1.36 19.50 5.59
CA TYR A 170 -0.68 19.41 6.88
C TYR A 170 0.85 19.54 6.74
N LEU A 171 1.47 18.79 5.83
CA LEU A 171 2.91 18.86 5.58
C LEU A 171 3.33 20.22 5.03
N LYS A 172 2.53 20.82 4.16
CA LYS A 172 2.73 22.19 3.68
C LYS A 172 2.78 23.19 4.83
N ALA A 173 1.84 23.08 5.77
CA ALA A 173 1.81 23.95 6.95
C ALA A 173 3.01 23.68 7.89
N LYS A 174 3.34 22.41 8.13
CA LYS A 174 4.41 21.99 9.05
C LYS A 174 5.78 22.47 8.55
N TRP A 175 6.08 22.19 7.29
CA TRP A 175 7.41 22.40 6.71
C TRP A 175 7.53 23.72 5.95
N ARG A 176 6.43 24.44 5.74
CA ARG A 176 6.39 25.73 5.01
C ARG A 176 6.95 25.64 3.58
N ALA A 177 6.78 24.48 2.95
CA ALA A 177 7.13 24.21 1.56
C ALA A 177 6.00 23.43 0.88
N ASN A 178 5.93 23.46 -0.44
CA ASN A 178 5.04 22.56 -1.16
C ASN A 178 5.53 21.12 -1.12
N PHE A 179 4.58 20.22 -1.30
CA PHE A 179 4.82 18.80 -1.49
C PHE A 179 4.15 18.36 -2.79
N PRO A 180 4.77 17.43 -3.53
CA PRO A 180 4.28 16.99 -4.81
C PRO A 180 2.97 16.22 -4.61
N ASN A 181 2.14 16.21 -5.66
CA ASN A 181 0.83 15.59 -5.63
C ASN A 181 0.91 14.05 -5.80
N THR A 182 1.80 13.37 -5.08
CA THR A 182 2.18 11.96 -5.32
C THR A 182 1.14 10.95 -4.84
N GLY A 183 0.22 11.36 -3.98
CA GLY A 183 -0.72 10.45 -3.32
C GLY A 183 -2.05 10.21 -4.04
N PHE A 184 -2.38 10.99 -5.08
CA PHE A 184 -3.64 10.82 -5.83
C PHE A 184 -3.61 9.59 -6.73
N TRP A 185 -2.44 9.35 -7.31
CA TRP A 185 -2.16 8.28 -8.25
C TRP A 185 -1.08 7.40 -7.65
N THR A 186 -1.46 6.26 -7.11
CA THR A 186 -0.46 5.28 -6.68
C THR A 186 -0.70 3.99 -7.44
N TYR A 187 0.32 3.51 -8.16
CA TYR A 187 0.30 2.22 -8.87
C TYR A 187 -0.29 1.09 -8.01
N ILE A 188 0.02 1.09 -6.70
CA ILE A 188 -0.50 0.12 -5.74
C ILE A 188 -2.04 0.15 -5.60
N LYS A 189 -2.67 1.32 -5.74
CA LYS A 189 -4.14 1.45 -5.74
C LYS A 189 -4.74 0.73 -6.95
N TYR A 190 -4.14 0.87 -8.13
CA TYR A 190 -4.55 0.11 -9.32
C TYR A 190 -4.26 -1.38 -9.15
N THR A 191 -3.05 -1.71 -8.69
CA THR A 191 -2.60 -3.10 -8.50
C THR A 191 -3.52 -3.85 -7.53
N ILE A 192 -3.83 -3.29 -6.36
CA ILE A 192 -4.68 -3.98 -5.38
C ILE A 192 -6.11 -4.15 -5.91
N VAL A 193 -6.68 -3.13 -6.55
CA VAL A 193 -8.07 -3.17 -7.05
C VAL A 193 -8.21 -4.09 -8.25
N GLU A 194 -7.24 -4.11 -9.16
CA GLU A 194 -7.28 -4.96 -10.35
C GLU A 194 -6.88 -6.41 -10.05
N GLN A 195 -6.05 -6.67 -9.05
CA GLN A 195 -5.56 -8.02 -8.75
C GLN A 195 -6.42 -8.81 -7.76
N HIS A 196 -7.28 -8.15 -6.98
CA HIS A 196 -8.09 -8.81 -5.95
C HIS A 196 -9.57 -8.79 -6.34
N VAL A 197 -10.04 -9.92 -6.89
CA VAL A 197 -11.44 -10.16 -7.23
C VAL A 197 -12.09 -10.99 -6.12
N TYR A 198 -13.17 -10.47 -5.54
CA TYR A 198 -13.97 -11.17 -4.54
C TYR A 198 -15.37 -11.38 -5.11
N ASP A 199 -15.66 -12.62 -5.51
CA ASP A 199 -16.96 -13.00 -6.07
C ASP A 199 -18.02 -13.27 -4.97
N ALA A 200 -19.23 -13.64 -5.41
CA ALA A 200 -20.34 -13.97 -4.52
C ALA A 200 -20.02 -15.09 -3.53
N HIS A 201 -19.15 -16.06 -3.87
CA HIS A 201 -18.75 -17.12 -2.95
C HIS A 201 -17.97 -16.57 -1.75
N TYR A 202 -17.12 -15.55 -1.97
CA TYR A 202 -16.38 -14.89 -0.90
C TYR A 202 -17.23 -13.90 -0.10
N LEU A 203 -18.12 -13.16 -0.77
CA LEU A 203 -18.82 -12.01 -0.16
C LEU A 203 -20.19 -12.35 0.44
N SER A 204 -20.96 -13.27 -0.16
CA SER A 204 -22.30 -13.62 0.32
C SER A 204 -22.37 -14.18 1.75
N PRO A 205 -21.36 -14.91 2.28
CA PRO A 205 -21.39 -15.37 3.67
C PRO A 205 -21.07 -14.27 4.69
N LEU A 206 -20.60 -13.11 4.24
CA LEU A 206 -20.18 -12.03 5.13
C LEU A 206 -21.40 -11.35 5.77
N ALA A 207 -21.21 -10.78 6.95
CA ALA A 207 -22.24 -9.97 7.57
C ALA A 207 -22.52 -8.73 6.70
N TRP A 208 -23.77 -8.24 6.73
CA TRP A 208 -24.18 -7.02 6.01
C TRP A 208 -23.17 -5.87 6.16
N LYS A 209 -22.69 -5.62 7.39
CA LYS A 209 -21.74 -4.54 7.66
C LYS A 209 -20.44 -4.64 6.86
N ASP A 210 -19.97 -5.86 6.61
CA ASP A 210 -18.71 -6.12 5.92
C ASP A 210 -18.91 -5.95 4.41
N GLN A 211 -20.02 -6.47 3.87
CA GLN A 211 -20.42 -6.26 2.47
C GLN A 211 -20.62 -4.75 2.18
N ALA A 212 -21.32 -4.05 3.07
CA ALA A 212 -21.54 -2.60 2.96
C ALA A 212 -20.22 -1.81 3.04
N ALA A 213 -19.31 -2.18 3.95
CA ALA A 213 -18.01 -1.52 4.07
C ALA A 213 -17.17 -1.63 2.78
N LEU A 214 -17.23 -2.77 2.09
CA LEU A 214 -16.58 -2.95 0.78
C LEU A 214 -17.20 -2.04 -0.28
N ALA A 215 -18.55 -1.99 -0.35
CA ALA A 215 -19.25 -1.13 -1.30
C ALA A 215 -18.95 0.36 -1.06
N PHE A 216 -19.05 0.84 0.19
CA PHE A 216 -18.69 2.23 0.52
C PHE A 216 -17.20 2.50 0.25
N GLY A 217 -16.31 1.56 0.59
CA GLY A 217 -14.87 1.69 0.33
C GLY A 217 -14.54 1.83 -1.16
N PHE A 218 -15.28 1.12 -2.02
CA PHE A 218 -15.14 1.26 -3.47
C PHE A 218 -15.40 2.69 -3.95
N PHE A 219 -16.45 3.35 -3.48
CA PHE A 219 -16.74 4.74 -3.83
C PHE A 219 -15.79 5.74 -3.16
N GLN A 220 -15.32 5.45 -1.95
CA GLN A 220 -14.30 6.23 -1.25
C GLN A 220 -13.02 6.36 -2.11
N MET A 221 -12.61 5.28 -2.78
CA MET A 221 -11.47 5.35 -3.69
C MET A 221 -11.65 6.31 -4.84
N ALA A 222 -12.87 6.45 -5.33
CA ALA A 222 -13.19 7.35 -6.44
C ALA A 222 -13.48 8.78 -6.00
N GLY A 223 -13.20 9.11 -4.74
CA GLY A 223 -13.31 10.47 -4.20
C GLY A 223 -14.67 10.81 -3.58
N TYR A 224 -15.60 9.86 -3.49
CA TYR A 224 -16.89 10.10 -2.84
C TYR A 224 -16.77 9.97 -1.31
N ASN A 225 -16.12 10.96 -0.69
CA ASN A 225 -15.66 10.86 0.69
C ASN A 225 -16.68 11.25 1.76
N ARG A 226 -17.89 11.67 1.34
CA ARG A 226 -18.91 12.26 2.21
C ARG A 226 -20.27 11.62 1.96
N TYR A 227 -20.94 11.18 3.02
CA TYR A 227 -22.15 10.35 2.95
C TYR A 227 -23.32 10.96 3.74
N SER A 228 -24.49 11.04 3.10
CA SER A 228 -25.73 11.46 3.75
C SER A 228 -26.40 10.27 4.41
N LEU A 229 -26.15 10.10 5.72
CA LEU A 229 -26.63 8.94 6.48
C LEU A 229 -28.03 9.10 7.05
N THR A 230 -28.70 10.22 6.79
CA THR A 230 -30.07 10.49 7.19
C THR A 230 -30.87 11.12 6.05
N PRO A 231 -32.18 10.84 5.94
CA PRO A 231 -33.06 11.52 4.96
C PRO A 231 -33.17 13.03 5.21
N LYS A 232 -32.97 13.47 6.46
CA LYS A 232 -33.01 14.90 6.83
C LYS A 232 -31.63 15.54 6.63
N ARG A 233 -31.55 16.57 5.78
CA ARG A 233 -30.37 17.36 5.37
C ARG A 233 -29.62 18.11 6.50
N ALA A 234 -30.00 17.95 7.77
CA ALA A 234 -29.59 18.87 8.84
C ALA A 234 -28.20 18.59 9.45
N LYS A 235 -27.54 17.47 9.11
CA LYS A 235 -26.19 17.16 9.60
C LYS A 235 -25.16 17.29 8.49
N PRO A 236 -23.94 17.76 8.78
CA PRO A 236 -22.84 17.67 7.82
C PRO A 236 -22.68 16.21 7.37
N PRO A 237 -22.36 15.97 6.09
CA PRO A 237 -22.25 14.62 5.58
C PRO A 237 -21.10 13.89 6.29
N ALA A 238 -21.39 12.66 6.70
CA ALA A 238 -20.47 11.80 7.45
C ALA A 238 -19.23 11.47 6.61
N ASP A 239 -18.06 11.34 7.25
CA ASP A 239 -16.93 10.69 6.59
C ASP A 239 -17.07 9.16 6.60
N PHE A 240 -16.14 8.51 5.93
CA PHE A 240 -16.08 7.07 5.85
C PHE A 240 -15.86 6.38 7.20
N LEU A 241 -15.11 6.98 8.13
CA LEU A 241 -14.92 6.39 9.46
C LEU A 241 -16.23 6.38 10.25
N GLU A 242 -17.01 7.46 10.17
CA GLU A 242 -18.34 7.50 10.76
C GLU A 242 -19.27 6.47 10.11
N VAL A 243 -19.20 6.26 8.79
CA VAL A 243 -19.93 5.16 8.11
C VAL A 243 -19.57 3.80 8.73
N LEU A 244 -18.28 3.49 8.83
CA LEU A 244 -17.81 2.22 9.42
C LEU A 244 -18.30 2.07 10.88
N GLN A 245 -18.21 3.12 11.69
CA GLN A 245 -18.69 3.11 13.07
C GLN A 245 -20.21 2.88 13.17
N ARG A 246 -21.00 3.43 12.25
CA ARG A 246 -22.44 3.17 12.21
C ARG A 246 -22.76 1.75 11.76
N LEU A 247 -22.06 1.23 10.75
CA LEU A 247 -22.19 -0.16 10.31
C LEU A 247 -21.88 -1.13 11.47
N ASP A 248 -20.86 -0.86 12.28
CA ASP A 248 -20.56 -1.63 13.49
C ASP A 248 -21.68 -1.57 14.54
N ARG A 249 -22.41 -0.45 14.59
CA ARG A 249 -23.63 -0.28 15.40
C ARG A 249 -24.89 -0.83 14.71
N ARG A 250 -24.73 -1.70 13.70
CA ARG A 250 -25.82 -2.37 12.96
C ARG A 250 -26.72 -1.40 12.19
N TRP A 251 -26.21 -0.23 11.82
CA TRP A 251 -26.93 0.65 10.92
C TRP A 251 -27.05 0.00 9.54
N ALA A 252 -28.23 0.12 8.94
CA ALA A 252 -28.48 -0.14 7.53
C ALA A 252 -29.15 1.11 6.94
N PRO A 253 -28.75 1.53 5.73
CA PRO A 253 -29.38 2.66 5.07
C PRO A 253 -30.83 2.30 4.73
N PRO A 254 -31.82 3.10 5.13
CA PRO A 254 -33.24 2.83 4.85
C PRO A 254 -33.61 3.06 3.37
N SER A 255 -32.72 3.72 2.62
CA SER A 255 -32.87 4.06 1.20
C SER A 255 -31.49 4.21 0.56
N ALA A 256 -31.44 4.53 -0.74
CA ALA A 256 -30.20 4.91 -1.40
C ALA A 256 -29.44 5.99 -0.58
N THR A 257 -28.14 5.77 -0.37
CA THR A 257 -27.29 6.71 0.35
C THR A 257 -26.71 7.70 -0.65
N LEU A 258 -26.98 8.99 -0.45
CA LEU A 258 -26.33 10.04 -1.24
C LEU A 258 -24.88 10.17 -0.80
N CYS A 259 -23.96 10.10 -1.76
CA CYS A 259 -22.56 10.37 -1.54
C CYS A 259 -22.13 11.61 -2.36
N SER A 260 -21.10 12.31 -1.90
CA SER A 260 -20.57 13.48 -2.59
C SER A 260 -19.05 13.50 -2.55
N ARG A 261 -18.48 14.22 -3.51
CA ARG A 261 -17.04 14.50 -3.60
C ARG A 261 -16.65 15.78 -2.88
N GLN A 262 -17.58 16.39 -2.13
CA GLN A 262 -17.30 17.64 -1.46
C GLN A 262 -16.17 17.43 -0.46
N LEU A 263 -15.09 18.19 -0.64
CA LEU A 263 -13.92 18.12 0.22
C LEU A 263 -13.76 19.43 0.97
N ALA A 264 -13.98 19.37 2.29
CA ALA A 264 -13.63 20.47 3.17
C ALA A 264 -12.12 20.45 3.44
N ARG A 265 -11.44 21.57 3.16
CA ARG A 265 -10.00 21.76 3.38
C ARG A 265 -9.77 22.97 4.29
N PRO A 266 -10.11 22.87 5.59
CA PRO A 266 -9.86 23.96 6.51
C PRO A 266 -8.35 24.24 6.57
N ALA A 267 -8.01 25.50 6.83
CA ALA A 267 -6.61 25.88 7.06
C ALA A 267 -6.05 25.08 8.24
N VAL A 268 -4.83 24.57 8.08
CA VAL A 268 -4.13 23.86 9.14
C VAL A 268 -3.53 24.90 10.09
N SER A 269 -4.13 25.05 11.26
CA SER A 269 -3.69 26.01 12.30
C SER A 269 -2.60 25.46 13.21
N GLU A 270 -2.55 24.14 13.37
CA GLU A 270 -1.64 23.47 14.31
C GLU A 270 -0.95 22.30 13.64
N THR A 271 0.37 22.24 13.82
CA THR A 271 1.23 21.15 13.38
C THR A 271 2.18 20.74 14.49
N ARG A 272 2.72 19.53 14.40
CA ARG A 272 3.94 19.20 15.15
C ARG A 272 5.09 20.12 14.70
N PRO A 273 6.07 20.37 15.57
CA PRO A 273 7.23 21.17 15.20
C PRO A 273 8.03 20.51 14.07
N ALA A 274 8.58 21.34 13.18
CA ALA A 274 9.52 20.93 12.14
C ALA A 274 10.95 20.71 12.69
N TYR A 275 11.24 21.21 13.90
CA TYR A 275 12.55 21.18 14.57
C TYR A 275 13.69 21.91 13.85
N VAL A 276 13.38 22.68 12.81
CA VAL A 276 14.28 23.59 12.10
C VAL A 276 13.57 24.91 11.85
N SER A 277 14.34 25.98 11.66
CA SER A 277 13.78 27.29 11.30
C SER A 277 13.58 27.40 9.78
N HIS A 278 14.51 26.82 9.02
CA HIS A 278 14.51 26.80 7.57
C HIS A 278 14.83 25.40 7.02
N LEU A 279 14.16 25.02 5.93
CA LEU A 279 14.33 23.67 5.35
C LEU A 279 15.70 23.45 4.71
N ASP A 280 16.38 24.50 4.30
CA ASP A 280 17.73 24.42 3.72
C ASP A 280 18.81 24.03 4.75
N GLU A 281 18.48 24.05 6.06
CA GLU A 281 19.29 23.44 7.12
C GLU A 281 19.40 21.92 6.96
N ILE A 282 18.41 21.27 6.34
CA ILE A 282 18.30 19.80 6.26
C ILE A 282 18.18 19.26 4.84
N LEU A 283 17.82 20.08 3.86
CA LEU A 283 17.63 19.68 2.47
C LEU A 283 18.50 20.54 1.53
N PRO A 284 19.27 19.93 0.61
CA PRO A 284 19.99 20.70 -0.40
C PRO A 284 19.02 21.32 -1.42
N TYR A 285 19.41 22.44 -2.02
CA TYR A 285 18.75 22.93 -3.23
C TYR A 285 19.21 22.11 -4.45
N GLY A 286 18.29 21.85 -5.36
CA GLY A 286 18.62 21.29 -6.67
C GLY A 286 17.67 21.78 -7.76
N GLN A 287 17.86 21.26 -8.97
CA GLN A 287 17.00 21.58 -10.10
C GLN A 287 15.82 20.59 -10.22
N GLY A 288 14.74 21.03 -10.85
CA GLY A 288 13.66 20.15 -11.29
C GLY A 288 14.21 19.08 -12.23
N SER A 289 13.63 17.89 -12.21
CA SER A 289 13.97 16.87 -13.21
C SER A 289 13.29 17.25 -14.53
N GLY A 290 14.01 17.19 -15.65
CA GLY A 290 13.45 17.61 -16.96
C GLY A 290 12.26 16.78 -17.47
N VAL A 291 11.89 15.69 -16.78
CA VAL A 291 10.71 14.87 -17.09
C VAL A 291 9.80 14.87 -15.86
N GLU A 292 9.06 15.96 -15.70
CA GLU A 292 8.04 16.12 -14.68
C GLU A 292 6.67 16.02 -15.33
N ALA A 293 5.85 15.09 -14.85
CA ALA A 293 4.41 15.16 -15.06
C ALA A 293 3.87 16.13 -14.00
N ASP A 294 4.04 17.43 -14.24
CA ASP A 294 3.42 18.44 -13.41
C ASP A 294 1.97 18.66 -13.86
N PHE A 295 1.09 18.70 -12.88
CA PHE A 295 -0.34 18.73 -13.07
C PHE A 295 -0.88 19.97 -12.37
N THR A 296 -1.28 20.97 -13.14
CA THR A 296 -1.75 22.27 -12.62
C THR A 296 -3.06 22.15 -11.83
N HIS A 297 -3.82 21.07 -12.04
CA HIS A 297 -5.09 20.81 -11.37
C HIS A 297 -5.01 19.59 -10.45
N GLU A 298 -5.77 19.63 -9.36
CA GLU A 298 -5.99 18.46 -8.51
C GLU A 298 -6.85 17.45 -9.30
N TYR A 299 -6.22 16.40 -9.82
CA TYR A 299 -6.91 15.41 -10.65
C TYR A 299 -7.73 14.43 -9.83
N LEU A 300 -8.81 14.00 -10.45
CA LEU A 300 -9.63 12.89 -10.00
C LEU A 300 -9.00 11.61 -10.59
N PRO A 301 -8.39 10.73 -9.77
CA PRO A 301 -7.70 9.54 -10.29
C PRO A 301 -8.66 8.52 -10.88
N PHE A 302 -9.94 8.60 -10.50
CA PHE A 302 -11.01 7.74 -10.98
C PHE A 302 -12.27 8.54 -11.27
N ALA A 303 -12.94 8.19 -12.36
CA ALA A 303 -14.37 8.39 -12.52
C ALA A 303 -15.10 7.09 -12.17
N VAL A 304 -16.41 7.17 -11.93
CA VAL A 304 -17.24 6.00 -11.71
C VAL A 304 -18.32 5.96 -12.78
N ALA A 305 -18.46 4.81 -13.45
CA ALA A 305 -19.57 4.52 -14.34
C ALA A 305 -20.51 3.51 -13.71
N ARG A 306 -21.81 3.64 -14.02
CA ARG A 306 -22.84 2.69 -13.65
C ARG A 306 -23.35 2.01 -14.92
N LEU A 307 -23.34 0.69 -14.92
CA LEU A 307 -23.96 -0.15 -15.93
C LEU A 307 -25.09 -0.91 -15.26
N THR A 308 -26.32 -0.72 -15.73
CA THR A 308 -27.46 -1.49 -15.23
C THR A 308 -27.64 -2.72 -16.11
N VAL A 309 -27.71 -3.88 -15.47
CA VAL A 309 -27.87 -5.18 -16.11
C VAL A 309 -29.10 -5.90 -15.55
N PRO A 310 -29.72 -6.82 -16.31
CA PRO A 310 -30.96 -7.49 -15.87
C PRO A 310 -30.78 -8.45 -14.69
N SER A 311 -29.59 -9.01 -14.49
CA SER A 311 -29.30 -10.00 -13.44
C SER A 311 -27.84 -9.93 -12.99
N CYS A 312 -27.59 -10.31 -11.73
CA CYS A 312 -26.24 -10.44 -11.16
C CYS A 312 -25.60 -11.78 -11.51
N ASP A 313 -26.39 -12.79 -11.88
CA ASP A 313 -25.91 -14.16 -12.11
C ASP A 313 -25.31 -14.31 -13.51
N VAL A 314 -25.72 -13.46 -14.45
CA VAL A 314 -25.31 -13.52 -15.85
C VAL A 314 -24.82 -12.15 -16.31
N LEU A 315 -23.53 -11.89 -16.11
CA LEU A 315 -22.86 -10.74 -16.70
C LEU A 315 -22.27 -11.11 -18.07
N PRO A 316 -22.45 -10.28 -19.12
CA PRO A 316 -21.68 -10.43 -20.34
C PRO A 316 -20.19 -10.37 -20.03
N ALA A 317 -19.37 -11.22 -20.66
CA ALA A 317 -17.92 -11.30 -20.37
C ALA A 317 -17.21 -9.93 -20.46
N ALA A 318 -17.62 -9.06 -21.39
CA ALA A 318 -17.08 -7.71 -21.50
C ALA A 318 -17.44 -6.80 -20.32
N THR A 319 -18.61 -6.99 -19.70
CA THR A 319 -19.05 -6.27 -18.50
C THR A 319 -18.36 -6.83 -17.26
N GLU A 320 -18.29 -8.16 -17.14
CA GLU A 320 -17.58 -8.83 -16.05
C GLU A 320 -16.11 -8.39 -16.00
N ALA A 321 -15.44 -8.30 -17.15
CA ALA A 321 -14.04 -7.88 -17.26
C ALA A 321 -13.75 -6.44 -16.78
N VAL A 322 -14.78 -5.60 -16.63
CA VAL A 322 -14.63 -4.21 -16.16
C VAL A 322 -15.38 -3.92 -14.87
N CYS A 323 -16.21 -4.87 -14.40
CA CYS A 323 -17.04 -4.64 -13.23
C CYS A 323 -16.19 -4.58 -11.96
N GLY A 324 -16.28 -3.48 -11.22
CA GLY A 324 -15.57 -3.32 -9.95
C GLY A 324 -16.40 -3.81 -8.77
N VAL A 325 -17.65 -3.37 -8.69
CA VAL A 325 -18.62 -3.81 -7.67
C VAL A 325 -19.96 -4.09 -8.32
N LEU A 326 -20.53 -5.24 -8.02
CA LEU A 326 -21.87 -5.62 -8.45
C LEU A 326 -22.82 -5.48 -7.27
N VAL A 327 -23.92 -4.74 -7.46
CA VAL A 327 -24.93 -4.49 -6.42
C VAL A 327 -26.28 -5.01 -6.92
N GLU A 328 -26.82 -5.98 -6.20
CA GLU A 328 -28.16 -6.50 -6.46
C GLU A 328 -29.23 -5.47 -6.08
N ARG A 329 -30.26 -5.37 -6.93
CA ARG A 329 -31.45 -4.54 -6.74
C ARG A 329 -32.69 -5.42 -6.85
N THR A 330 -33.82 -4.88 -6.41
CA THR A 330 -35.12 -5.55 -6.49
C THR A 330 -35.54 -5.93 -7.92
N ASP A 331 -35.05 -5.21 -8.92
CA ASP A 331 -35.46 -5.31 -10.33
C ASP A 331 -34.29 -5.49 -11.31
N GLY A 332 -33.11 -5.89 -10.82
CA GLY A 332 -31.92 -6.11 -11.64
C GLY A 332 -30.64 -5.92 -10.84
N CYS A 333 -29.54 -5.59 -11.53
CA CYS A 333 -28.26 -5.33 -10.88
C CYS A 333 -27.54 -4.12 -11.45
N ASP A 334 -26.83 -3.41 -10.58
CA ASP A 334 -25.96 -2.31 -10.98
C ASP A 334 -24.51 -2.77 -10.86
N CYS A 335 -23.82 -2.78 -11.99
CA CYS A 335 -22.38 -2.93 -12.06
C CYS A 335 -21.72 -1.54 -12.03
N TRP A 336 -20.90 -1.31 -11.01
CA TRP A 336 -20.14 -0.09 -10.83
C TRP A 336 -18.69 -0.30 -11.26
N VAL A 337 -18.21 0.60 -12.11
CA VAL A 337 -16.90 0.53 -12.75
C VAL A 337 -16.06 1.72 -12.31
N ASN A 338 -14.90 1.45 -11.72
CA ASN A 338 -13.88 2.47 -11.52
C ASN A 338 -13.14 2.68 -12.85
N MET A 339 -13.28 3.87 -13.40
CA MET A 339 -12.63 4.28 -14.65
C MET A 339 -11.37 5.07 -14.32
N PRO A 340 -10.19 4.43 -14.38
CA PRO A 340 -8.94 5.12 -14.11
C PRO A 340 -8.71 6.19 -15.19
N THR A 341 -8.41 7.42 -14.79
CA THR A 341 -8.19 8.55 -15.74
C THR A 341 -6.97 8.30 -16.64
N PHE A 342 -6.00 7.52 -16.17
CA PHE A 342 -4.86 7.05 -16.95
C PHE A 342 -4.87 5.53 -17.01
N LYS A 343 -5.52 4.95 -18.02
CA LYS A 343 -5.51 3.50 -18.23
C LYS A 343 -4.24 3.12 -19.00
N SER A 344 -3.26 2.54 -18.31
CA SER A 344 -1.94 2.19 -18.86
C SER A 344 -1.97 0.93 -19.73
N ASN A 345 -2.96 0.77 -20.59
CA ASN A 345 -3.00 -0.30 -21.59
C ASN A 345 -2.34 0.12 -22.91
N SER A 346 -1.49 1.16 -22.87
CA SER A 346 -0.66 1.52 -24.01
C SER A 346 0.33 0.40 -24.31
N LEU A 347 0.62 0.19 -25.60
CA LEU A 347 1.63 -0.75 -26.07
C LEU A 347 2.99 -0.54 -25.37
N PHE A 348 3.31 0.72 -25.07
CA PHE A 348 4.52 1.10 -24.33
C PHE A 348 4.58 0.47 -22.93
N VAL A 349 3.50 0.56 -22.15
CA VAL A 349 3.49 0.02 -20.77
C VAL A 349 3.51 -1.52 -20.77
N ARG A 350 2.86 -2.15 -21.74
CA ARG A 350 2.96 -3.62 -21.95
C ARG A 350 4.38 -4.05 -22.30
N ALA A 351 5.04 -3.33 -23.21
CA ALA A 351 6.44 -3.60 -23.58
C ALA A 351 7.37 -3.40 -22.38
N MET A 352 7.25 -2.30 -21.64
CA MET A 352 8.05 -2.02 -20.45
C MET A 352 7.86 -3.09 -19.36
N SER A 353 6.65 -3.62 -19.20
CA SER A 353 6.37 -4.71 -18.25
C SER A 353 7.11 -6.00 -18.62
N LEU A 354 7.18 -6.33 -19.91
CA LEU A 354 7.93 -7.49 -20.43
C LEU A 354 9.45 -7.31 -20.24
N PHE A 355 9.98 -6.12 -20.56
CA PHE A 355 11.39 -5.81 -20.31
C PHE A 355 11.75 -5.86 -18.82
N ALA A 356 10.91 -5.30 -17.96
CA ALA A 356 11.11 -5.35 -16.52
C ALA A 356 11.12 -6.81 -16.01
N ALA A 357 10.21 -7.66 -16.51
CA ALA A 357 10.18 -9.09 -16.15
C ALA A 357 11.45 -9.84 -16.52
N ALA A 358 12.10 -9.50 -17.66
CA ALA A 358 13.35 -10.11 -18.09
C ALA A 358 14.58 -9.70 -17.24
N ILE A 359 14.51 -8.55 -16.56
CA ILE A 359 15.62 -7.99 -15.76
C ILE A 359 15.51 -8.40 -14.27
N LYS A 360 14.29 -8.78 -13.82
CA LYS A 360 14.03 -9.23 -12.44
C LYS A 360 14.83 -10.48 -12.09
N ALA A 361 15.30 -10.53 -10.85
CA ALA A 361 16.04 -11.67 -10.34
C ALA A 361 15.10 -12.90 -10.19
N PRO A 362 15.53 -14.11 -10.61
CA PRO A 362 14.81 -15.32 -10.23
C PRO A 362 14.83 -15.45 -8.70
N PRO A 363 13.73 -15.90 -8.08
CA PRO A 363 13.61 -15.98 -6.62
C PRO A 363 14.63 -16.97 -6.07
N ARG A 364 15.77 -16.47 -5.56
CA ARG A 364 16.76 -17.29 -4.82
C ARG A 364 16.35 -17.52 -3.36
N LEU A 365 15.15 -17.11 -2.94
CA LEU A 365 14.68 -17.22 -1.55
C LEU A 365 14.03 -18.57 -1.19
N GLN A 366 14.00 -19.56 -2.09
CA GLN A 366 13.52 -20.92 -1.77
C GLN A 366 14.40 -22.07 -2.28
N ARG A 367 15.74 -21.95 -2.26
CA ARG A 367 16.60 -23.15 -2.41
C ARG A 367 17.19 -23.58 -1.07
N GLY A 368 16.28 -23.98 -0.20
CA GLY A 368 16.57 -24.66 1.06
C GLY A 368 15.58 -25.80 1.33
N ARG A 369 15.22 -26.60 0.30
CA ARG A 369 14.70 -27.99 0.38
C ARG A 369 13.99 -28.34 -0.94
N ARG A 370 14.70 -28.99 -1.84
CA ARG A 370 14.20 -30.12 -2.66
C ARG A 370 15.39 -30.74 -3.37
N ARG A 371 15.80 -31.91 -2.88
CA ARG A 371 16.75 -32.79 -3.55
C ARG A 371 16.11 -33.31 -4.85
N LEU A 372 16.99 -33.59 -5.80
CA LEU A 372 16.83 -34.29 -7.08
C LEU A 372 15.54 -35.13 -7.27
N HIS A 373 14.91 -34.99 -8.44
CA HIS A 373 14.97 -36.03 -9.49
C HIS A 373 14.38 -35.56 -10.83
N ARG A 374 15.15 -35.81 -11.91
CA ARG A 374 14.75 -36.16 -13.29
C ARG A 374 13.91 -35.16 -14.09
N LEU A 375 14.03 -35.01 -15.41
CA LEU A 375 14.99 -35.37 -16.45
C LEU A 375 14.53 -34.52 -17.68
N LEU A 376 15.42 -34.28 -18.63
CA LEU A 376 15.11 -33.76 -19.96
C LEU A 376 13.90 -34.46 -20.62
N LEU A 377 13.07 -33.72 -21.37
CA LEU A 377 12.63 -34.06 -22.73
C LEU A 377 11.75 -32.94 -23.34
N LEU A 378 12.12 -32.54 -24.56
CA LEU A 378 11.38 -31.69 -25.50
C LEU A 378 10.06 -32.36 -25.95
N PRO A 379 9.04 -31.61 -26.41
CA PRO A 379 7.85 -32.21 -27.02
C PRO A 379 8.04 -32.41 -28.53
N ALA A 380 7.72 -33.61 -29.01
CA ALA A 380 7.44 -33.90 -30.41
C ALA A 380 5.95 -34.25 -30.56
N LEU A 381 5.40 -33.93 -31.74
CA LEU A 381 4.01 -33.91 -32.17
C LEU A 381 3.30 -35.29 -32.20
N GLY A 382 1.95 -35.32 -32.12
CA GLY A 382 1.13 -36.38 -32.73
C GLY A 382 -0.18 -36.82 -32.03
N ALA A 383 -1.32 -36.31 -32.53
CA ALA A 383 -2.67 -36.89 -32.70
C ALA A 383 -3.30 -37.95 -31.73
N ALA A 384 -4.34 -37.50 -30.98
CA ALA A 384 -5.76 -37.98 -30.86
C ALA A 384 -6.15 -39.48 -30.55
N PRO A 385 -7.44 -39.83 -30.23
CA PRO A 385 -7.97 -40.29 -28.90
C PRO A 385 -8.73 -41.67 -28.98
N PRO A 386 -9.77 -42.08 -28.19
CA PRO A 386 -10.19 -41.87 -26.76
C PRO A 386 -10.60 -43.16 -25.94
N LEU A 387 -10.84 -42.98 -24.61
CA LEU A 387 -11.82 -43.65 -23.66
C LEU A 387 -11.64 -45.14 -23.24
N PRO A 388 -12.38 -45.69 -22.21
CA PRO A 388 -12.89 -45.16 -20.92
C PRO A 388 -12.74 -46.14 -19.70
N GLY A 389 -13.12 -45.72 -18.47
CA GLY A 389 -13.84 -46.63 -17.55
C GLY A 389 -13.56 -46.62 -16.03
N ARG A 390 -14.62 -46.27 -15.26
CA ARG A 390 -15.06 -46.75 -13.92
C ARG A 390 -14.20 -46.40 -12.69
N ALA A 391 -14.66 -45.54 -11.77
CA ALA A 391 -15.73 -45.70 -10.75
C ALA A 391 -15.39 -46.61 -9.56
N ARG A 392 -15.32 -46.04 -8.33
CA ARG A 392 -16.20 -46.34 -7.18
C ARG A 392 -15.72 -45.76 -5.82
N ARG A 393 -16.67 -45.11 -5.15
CA ARG A 393 -17.09 -45.23 -3.73
C ARG A 393 -16.21 -44.71 -2.57
N HIS A 394 -16.75 -43.65 -1.95
CA HIS A 394 -16.88 -43.36 -0.51
C HIS A 394 -17.25 -44.60 0.37
N PRO A 395 -17.01 -44.62 1.72
CA PRO A 395 -17.61 -43.65 2.64
C PRO A 395 -16.91 -43.30 3.99
N ARG A 396 -17.38 -42.18 4.55
CA ARG A 396 -17.67 -41.83 5.97
C ARG A 396 -16.59 -42.02 7.06
N GLY A 397 -16.27 -40.90 7.72
CA GLY A 397 -15.76 -40.85 9.10
C GLY A 397 -16.17 -39.54 9.76
N ALA A 398 -16.98 -39.64 10.81
CA ALA A 398 -17.62 -38.52 11.52
C ALA A 398 -16.74 -37.97 12.67
N GLY A 399 -16.95 -36.69 12.99
CA GLY A 399 -16.97 -36.21 14.37
C GLY A 399 -15.69 -35.57 14.92
N ARG A 400 -15.69 -34.24 15.08
CA ARG A 400 -15.87 -33.58 16.40
C ARG A 400 -15.72 -32.06 16.27
N ALA A 401 -16.81 -31.37 16.61
CA ALA A 401 -16.87 -29.93 16.79
C ALA A 401 -15.98 -29.48 17.97
N ARG A 402 -15.17 -28.45 17.77
CA ARG A 402 -14.58 -27.64 18.85
C ARG A 402 -15.21 -26.24 18.81
N ARG A 403 -15.87 -25.87 19.91
CA ARG A 403 -16.40 -24.53 20.18
C ARG A 403 -15.30 -23.46 20.05
N PRO A 404 -15.56 -22.27 19.49
CA PRO A 404 -14.66 -21.15 19.62
C PRO A 404 -14.85 -20.48 20.99
N ARG A 405 -13.74 -20.27 21.71
CA ARG A 405 -13.67 -19.42 22.90
C ARG A 405 -13.96 -17.97 22.49
N ARG A 406 -14.87 -17.32 23.22
CA ARG A 406 -15.06 -15.87 23.19
C ARG A 406 -13.74 -15.18 23.57
N LEU A 407 -13.24 -14.31 22.70
CA LEU A 407 -12.29 -13.26 23.05
C LEU A 407 -13.05 -11.94 22.96
N LEU A 408 -13.19 -11.30 24.11
CA LEU A 408 -13.69 -9.94 24.26
C LEU A 408 -12.73 -8.99 23.54
N SER A 409 -13.26 -8.22 22.60
CA SER A 409 -12.57 -7.12 21.93
C SER A 409 -12.69 -5.88 22.81
N THR A 410 -11.56 -5.42 23.35
CA THR A 410 -11.38 -4.04 23.78
C THR A 410 -10.36 -3.39 22.86
N ALA A 411 -10.67 -2.15 22.48
CA ALA A 411 -9.92 -1.30 21.56
C ALA A 411 -8.46 -1.09 21.98
N ALA A 412 -7.63 -0.68 21.00
CA ALA A 412 -6.17 -0.48 21.04
C ALA A 412 -5.34 -1.77 20.89
N GLY A 413 -5.21 -2.24 19.65
CA GLY A 413 -4.26 -3.29 19.29
C GLY A 413 -2.85 -2.74 19.16
N HIS A 414 -2.14 -2.61 20.29
CA HIS A 414 -0.69 -2.75 20.27
C HIS A 414 -0.38 -4.22 19.96
N VAL A 415 0.15 -4.49 18.77
CA VAL A 415 0.78 -5.78 18.48
C VAL A 415 2.16 -5.76 19.13
N THR A 416 2.23 -6.03 20.43
CA THR A 416 3.48 -6.45 21.05
C THR A 416 3.73 -7.90 20.61
N ALA A 417 4.79 -8.13 19.84
CA ALA A 417 5.28 -9.47 19.55
C ALA A 417 5.58 -10.18 20.88
N ARG A 418 4.70 -11.11 21.30
CA ARG A 418 4.95 -11.95 22.47
C ARG A 418 5.83 -13.13 22.08
N HIS A 419 6.98 -13.17 22.74
CA HIS A 419 7.98 -14.24 22.76
C HIS A 419 8.78 -14.44 21.47
N GLY A 420 9.57 -13.42 21.12
CA GLY A 420 10.79 -13.60 20.33
C GLY A 420 11.95 -13.96 21.26
N ARG A 421 12.87 -14.83 20.80
CA ARG A 421 14.18 -14.99 21.43
C ARG A 421 14.81 -13.60 21.59
N VAL A 422 15.29 -13.31 22.79
CA VAL A 422 16.09 -12.11 23.08
C VAL A 422 17.30 -12.15 22.15
N CYS A 423 17.42 -11.13 21.30
CA CYS A 423 18.73 -10.64 20.90
C CYS A 423 19.33 -10.05 22.18
#